data_AF-A0A194Q170-F1
#
_entry.id   AF-A0A194Q170-F1
#
_cell.length_a   1.000
_cell.length_b   1.000
_cell.length_c   1.000
_cell.angle_alpha   90.00
_cell.angle_beta   90.00
_cell.angle_gamma   90.00
#
_symmetry.space_group_name_H-M   'P 1'
#
loop_
_entity.id
_entity.type
_entity.pdbx_description
1 polymer ?
#
loop_
_entity_poly.entity_id
_entity_poly.type
_entity_poly.pdbx_seq_one_letter_code
_entity_poly.pdbx_strand_id
1 'polypeptide(L)'
;MLRYLLDKFWDEDIWLPPNTTWDDLAPGPDKPVVLNDHTHLLYPIPLAIVLIIIRHMLEKYWFAPFGKSLGIKNTRPKKAPSNPKLEAAYQASSKIRHKQFYLSEEQRSKVIGAVPSSAFRYATLHLNCVLRSDSREVKGLQDISQLL
;
A
#
# COMPACT_ATOMS: atom_id res chain seq x y z
N MET A 1 -24.30 -1.31 28.44
CA MET A 1 -24.09 -1.93 27.11
C MET A 1 -22.66 -2.45 26.98
N LEU A 2 -21.62 -1.61 26.87
CA LEU A 2 -20.21 -2.07 26.76
C LEU A 2 -19.72 -2.93 27.93
N ARG A 3 -20.06 -2.56 29.19
CA ARG A 3 -19.68 -3.34 30.37
C ARG A 3 -20.25 -4.77 30.34
N TYR A 4 -21.51 -4.92 29.96
CA TYR A 4 -22.15 -6.23 29.80
C TYR A 4 -21.47 -7.11 28.74
N LEU A 5 -21.03 -6.51 27.62
CA LEU A 5 -20.27 -7.25 26.60
C LEU A 5 -18.87 -7.62 27.10
N LEU A 6 -18.22 -6.77 27.90
CA LEU A 6 -16.94 -7.06 28.53
C LEU A 6 -17.08 -8.18 29.57
N ASP A 7 -18.11 -8.15 30.42
CA ASP A 7 -18.38 -9.20 31.41
C ASP A 7 -18.68 -10.54 30.74
N LYS A 8 -19.42 -10.53 29.62
CA LYS A 8 -19.66 -11.73 28.81
C LYS A 8 -18.44 -12.21 28.03
N PHE A 9 -17.53 -11.30 27.67
CA PHE A 9 -16.27 -11.66 27.01
C PHE A 9 -15.27 -12.24 28.00
N TRP A 10 -15.25 -11.76 29.25
CA TRP A 10 -14.41 -12.24 30.35
C TRP A 10 -15.04 -13.34 31.21
N ASP A 11 -16.07 -14.01 30.68
CA ASP A 11 -16.74 -15.13 31.35
C ASP A 11 -15.73 -16.28 31.60
N GLU A 12 -15.74 -16.82 32.82
CA GLU A 12 -14.76 -17.80 33.30
C GLU A 12 -14.83 -19.10 32.49
N ASP A 13 -16.02 -19.48 32.05
CA ASP A 13 -16.27 -20.70 31.28
C ASP A 13 -15.60 -20.68 29.88
N ILE A 14 -15.28 -19.50 29.34
CA ILE A 14 -14.67 -19.35 28.01
C ILE A 14 -13.15 -19.51 28.07
N TRP A 15 -12.53 -19.01 29.15
CA TRP A 15 -11.08 -18.84 29.24
C TRP A 15 -10.42 -19.78 30.24
N LEU A 16 -11.13 -20.19 31.30
CA LEU A 16 -10.57 -20.99 32.39
C LEU A 16 -11.04 -22.45 32.32
N PRO A 17 -10.21 -23.38 32.80
CA PRO A 17 -10.66 -24.74 33.09
C PRO A 17 -11.80 -24.71 34.13
N PRO A 18 -12.69 -25.71 34.11
CA PRO A 18 -13.70 -25.85 35.15
C PRO A 18 -13.03 -25.96 36.52
N ASN A 19 -13.60 -25.28 37.52
CA ASN A 19 -13.11 -25.14 38.91
C ASN A 19 -11.99 -24.10 39.14
N THR A 20 -11.81 -23.12 38.26
CA THR A 20 -10.92 -21.97 38.52
C THR A 20 -11.64 -20.68 38.21
N THR A 21 -11.54 -19.70 39.12
CA THR A 21 -12.12 -18.36 38.96
C THR A 21 -11.03 -17.31 38.76
N TRP A 22 -11.41 -16.11 38.32
CA TRP A 22 -10.45 -15.00 38.21
C TRP A 22 -9.90 -14.54 39.58
N ASP A 23 -10.67 -14.73 40.66
CA ASP A 23 -10.25 -14.43 42.04
C ASP A 23 -9.09 -15.31 42.52
N ASP A 24 -9.04 -16.57 42.07
CA ASP A 24 -7.94 -17.48 42.37
C ASP A 24 -6.63 -17.06 41.69
N LEU A 25 -6.72 -16.34 40.58
CA LEU A 25 -5.56 -15.83 39.83
C LEU A 25 -5.11 -14.44 40.31
N ALA A 26 -5.94 -13.70 41.04
CA ALA A 26 -5.61 -12.37 41.57
C ALA A 26 -4.38 -12.43 42.51
N PRO A 27 -3.47 -11.45 42.51
CA PRO A 27 -2.28 -11.49 43.35
C PRO A 27 -2.67 -11.47 44.85
N GLY A 28 -2.31 -12.53 45.58
CA GLY A 28 -2.53 -12.65 47.02
C GLY A 28 -1.22 -12.91 47.78
N PRO A 29 -1.15 -12.57 49.08
CA PRO A 29 0.06 -12.71 49.89
C PRO A 29 0.56 -14.17 50.02
N ASP A 30 -0.33 -15.15 49.80
CA ASP A 30 -0.04 -16.57 49.97
C ASP A 30 0.34 -17.28 48.66
N LYS A 31 0.43 -16.55 47.53
CA LYS A 31 0.62 -17.11 46.19
C LYS A 31 2.09 -16.94 45.75
N PRO A 32 2.83 -18.02 45.44
CA PRO A 32 4.24 -17.93 45.05
C PRO A 32 4.46 -17.33 43.65
N VAL A 33 3.41 -17.26 42.82
CA VAL A 33 3.47 -16.75 41.45
C VAL A 33 2.45 -15.63 41.30
N VAL A 34 2.93 -14.44 40.95
CA VAL A 34 2.10 -13.29 40.57
C VAL A 34 1.68 -13.48 39.12
N LEU A 35 0.41 -13.84 38.88
CA LEU A 35 -0.17 -13.85 37.54
C LEU A 35 -0.53 -12.42 37.12
N ASN A 36 -0.46 -12.16 35.82
CA ASN A 36 -0.70 -10.83 35.26
C ASN A 36 -2.20 -10.53 35.22
N ASP A 37 -2.62 -9.33 35.66
CA ASP A 37 -4.04 -8.97 35.67
C ASP A 37 -4.62 -9.00 34.24
N HIS A 38 -5.74 -9.71 34.12
CA HIS A 38 -6.50 -9.86 32.87
C HIS A 38 -7.06 -8.51 32.36
N THR A 39 -7.25 -7.55 33.26
CA THR A 39 -7.70 -6.18 32.96
C THR A 39 -6.70 -5.43 32.08
N HIS A 40 -5.41 -5.76 32.14
CA HIS A 40 -4.40 -5.07 31.35
C HIS A 40 -4.46 -5.38 29.85
N LEU A 41 -5.07 -6.50 29.44
CA LEU A 41 -5.26 -6.86 28.04
C LEU A 41 -6.24 -5.94 27.31
N LEU A 42 -7.02 -5.14 28.04
CA LEU A 42 -7.96 -4.19 27.45
C LEU A 42 -7.33 -2.84 27.10
N TYR A 43 -6.16 -2.49 27.65
CA TYR A 43 -5.42 -1.27 27.28
C TYR A 43 -4.90 -1.18 25.84
N PRO A 44 -4.42 -2.27 25.19
CA PRO A 44 -3.96 -2.19 23.80
C PRO A 44 -5.07 -1.83 22.81
N ILE A 45 -6.35 -2.12 23.11
CA ILE A 45 -7.49 -1.84 22.22
C ILE A 45 -7.68 -0.32 22.00
N PRO A 46 -7.89 0.52 23.05
CA PRO A 46 -7.98 1.95 22.88
C PRO A 46 -6.65 2.54 22.37
N LEU A 47 -5.51 1.98 22.79
CA LEU A 47 -4.21 2.42 22.28
C LEU A 47 -4.10 2.22 20.77
N ALA A 48 -4.52 1.07 20.23
CA ALA A 48 -4.53 0.80 18.80
C ALA A 48 -5.45 1.76 18.05
N ILE A 49 -6.63 2.07 18.59
CA ILE A 49 -7.54 3.07 18.01
C ILE A 49 -6.85 4.44 17.94
N VAL A 50 -6.21 4.88 19.03
CA VAL A 50 -5.46 6.13 19.08
C VAL A 50 -4.33 6.13 18.04
N LEU A 51 -3.54 5.06 17.95
CA LEU A 51 -2.47 4.93 16.97
C LEU A 51 -2.98 4.98 15.53
N ILE A 52 -4.12 4.35 15.24
CA ILE A 52 -4.76 4.40 13.92
C ILE A 52 -5.20 5.83 13.61
N ILE A 53 -5.81 6.54 14.56
CA ILE A 53 -6.20 7.95 14.39
C ILE A 53 -4.97 8.80 14.10
N ILE A 54 -3.91 8.67 14.92
CA ILE A 54 -2.65 9.40 14.72
C ILE A 54 -2.08 9.11 13.34
N ARG A 55 -1.98 7.84 12.93
CA ARG A 55 -1.53 7.45 11.59
C ARG A 55 -2.33 8.14 10.49
N HIS A 56 -3.66 8.15 10.61
CA HIS A 56 -4.54 8.74 9.62
C HIS A 56 -4.44 10.27 9.58
N MET A 57 -4.28 10.90 10.74
CA MET A 57 -4.05 12.34 10.85
C MET A 57 -2.72 12.74 10.23
N LEU A 58 -1.64 12.00 10.50
CA LEU A 58 -0.35 12.23 9.86
C LEU A 58 -0.46 12.09 8.35
N GLU A 59 -1.08 11.01 7.83
CA GLU A 59 -1.30 10.82 6.39
C GLU A 59 -2.02 12.00 5.74
N LYS A 60 -3.10 12.47 6.38
CA LYS A 60 -3.97 13.49 5.78
C LYS A 60 -3.48 14.92 6.00
N TYR A 61 -2.88 15.22 7.15
CA TYR A 61 -2.45 16.57 7.50
C TYR A 61 -0.97 16.83 7.20
N TRP A 62 -0.10 15.82 7.26
CA TRP A 62 1.33 16.01 7.03
C TRP A 62 1.74 15.49 5.66
N PHE A 63 1.41 14.25 5.31
CA PHE A 63 1.83 13.67 4.03
C PHE A 63 1.12 14.30 2.82
N ALA A 64 -0.17 14.67 2.95
CA ALA A 64 -0.90 15.30 1.84
C ALA A 64 -0.36 16.69 1.43
N PRO A 65 -0.09 17.66 2.33
CA PRO A 65 0.56 18.91 1.94
C PRO A 65 2.05 18.72 1.62
N PHE A 66 2.75 17.81 2.29
CA PHE A 66 4.15 17.51 1.96
C PHE A 66 4.29 16.99 0.53
N GLY A 67 3.44 16.03 0.12
CA GLY A 67 3.40 15.55 -1.27
C GLY A 67 3.05 16.64 -2.29
N LYS A 68 2.18 17.59 -1.93
CA LYS A 68 1.92 18.77 -2.76
C LYS A 68 3.14 19.70 -2.86
N SER A 69 3.89 19.90 -1.77
CA SER A 69 5.11 20.72 -1.78
C SER A 69 6.23 20.11 -2.60
N LEU A 70 6.30 18.77 -2.69
CA LEU A 70 7.19 18.03 -3.58
C LEU A 70 6.75 18.04 -5.06
N GLY A 71 5.71 18.80 -5.42
CA GLY A 71 5.25 18.94 -6.81
C GLY A 71 4.55 17.69 -7.37
N ILE A 72 4.34 16.65 -6.55
CA ILE A 72 3.55 15.48 -6.93
C ILE A 72 2.09 15.93 -6.95
N LYS A 73 1.59 16.24 -8.15
CA LYS A 73 0.15 16.45 -8.38
C LYS A 73 -0.56 15.25 -7.80
N ASN A 74 -1.51 15.51 -6.90
CA ASN A 74 -2.28 14.50 -6.18
C ASN A 74 -3.08 13.64 -7.19
N THR A 75 -2.40 12.67 -7.80
CA THR A 75 -2.95 11.67 -8.70
C THR A 75 -3.72 10.71 -7.81
N ARG A 76 -4.90 11.13 -7.39
CA ARG A 76 -5.95 10.15 -7.14
C ARG A 76 -6.12 9.38 -8.45
N PRO A 77 -6.18 8.04 -8.43
CA PRO A 77 -6.44 7.27 -9.63
C PRO A 77 -7.73 7.81 -10.25
N LYS A 78 -7.59 8.54 -11.37
CA LYS A 78 -8.73 9.05 -12.10
C LYS A 78 -9.52 7.83 -12.55
N LYS A 79 -10.78 7.73 -12.13
CA LYS A 79 -11.68 6.71 -12.65
C LYS A 79 -11.66 6.84 -14.18
N ALA A 80 -11.44 5.71 -14.86
CA ALA A 80 -11.44 5.70 -16.31
C ALA A 80 -12.79 6.27 -16.81
N PRO A 81 -12.79 7.17 -17.82
CA PRO A 81 -14.04 7.65 -18.41
C PRO A 81 -14.81 6.47 -18.99
N SER A 82 -16.11 6.43 -18.75
CA SER A 82 -16.98 5.37 -19.29
C SER A 82 -16.97 5.45 -20.82
N ASN A 83 -16.45 4.40 -21.47
CA ASN A 83 -16.39 4.31 -22.92
C ASN A 83 -17.09 3.02 -23.37
N PRO A 84 -18.28 3.10 -23.99
CA PRO A 84 -19.09 1.93 -24.33
C PRO A 84 -18.38 0.96 -25.29
N LYS A 85 -17.43 1.44 -26.10
CA LYS A 85 -16.63 0.58 -26.99
C LYS A 85 -15.66 -0.31 -26.20
N LEU A 86 -15.06 0.23 -25.14
CA LEU A 86 -14.13 -0.51 -24.27
C LEU A 86 -14.91 -1.50 -23.41
N GLU A 87 -16.08 -1.11 -22.92
CA GLU A 87 -16.96 -2.00 -22.16
C GLU A 87 -17.45 -3.19 -23.02
N ALA A 88 -17.91 -2.93 -24.24
CA ALA A 88 -18.32 -3.99 -25.17
C ALA A 88 -17.15 -4.91 -25.55
N ALA A 89 -15.94 -4.36 -25.76
CA ALA A 89 -14.74 -5.15 -26.05
C ALA A 89 -14.29 -5.99 -24.85
N TYR A 90 -14.41 -5.47 -23.63
CA TYR A 90 -14.11 -6.19 -22.39
C TYR A 90 -15.11 -7.33 -22.15
N GLN A 91 -16.40 -7.06 -22.38
CA GLN A 91 -17.45 -8.09 -22.30
C GLN A 91 -17.25 -9.19 -23.35
N ALA A 92 -16.85 -8.83 -24.58
CA ALA A 92 -16.57 -9.79 -25.64
C ALA A 92 -15.23 -10.54 -25.47
N SER A 93 -14.30 -9.99 -24.68
CA SER A 93 -12.98 -10.59 -24.44
C SER A 93 -12.53 -10.36 -23.00
N SER A 94 -12.86 -11.31 -22.12
CA SER A 94 -12.44 -11.28 -20.71
C SER A 94 -10.92 -11.40 -20.50
N LYS A 95 -10.16 -11.69 -21.56
CA LYS A 95 -8.70 -11.80 -21.54
C LYS A 95 -8.11 -10.69 -22.40
N ILE A 96 -7.42 -9.75 -21.75
CA ILE A 96 -6.69 -8.66 -22.42
C ILE A 96 -5.58 -9.31 -23.27
N ARG A 97 -5.85 -9.52 -24.55
CA ARG A 97 -4.83 -9.97 -25.49
C ARG A 97 -4.01 -8.75 -25.89
N HIS A 98 -2.77 -8.70 -25.41
CA HIS A 98 -1.78 -7.63 -25.65
C HIS A 98 -1.69 -7.19 -27.13
N LYS A 99 -2.05 -8.06 -28.09
CA LYS A 99 -2.11 -7.74 -29.52
C LYS A 99 -3.18 -6.70 -29.92
N GLN A 100 -4.27 -6.55 -29.16
CA GLN A 100 -5.35 -5.61 -29.51
C GLN A 100 -4.94 -4.13 -29.35
N PHE A 101 -4.03 -3.82 -28.42
CA PHE A 101 -3.59 -2.45 -28.18
C PHE A 101 -2.84 -1.85 -29.38
N TYR A 102 -2.03 -2.67 -30.07
CA TYR A 102 -1.30 -2.24 -31.26
C TYR A 102 -2.20 -1.97 -32.46
N LEU A 103 -3.25 -2.78 -32.64
CA LEU A 103 -4.22 -2.59 -33.73
C LEU A 103 -5.00 -1.29 -33.55
N SER A 104 -5.40 -0.93 -32.32
CA SER A 104 -6.10 0.35 -32.09
C SER A 104 -5.21 1.56 -32.33
N GLU A 105 -3.91 1.50 -32.00
CA GLU A 105 -2.96 2.57 -32.29
C GLU A 105 -2.68 2.68 -33.80
N GLU A 106 -2.60 1.56 -34.53
CA GLU A 106 -2.46 1.56 -35.99
C GLU A 106 -3.69 2.22 -36.65
N GLN A 107 -4.90 1.84 -36.24
CA GLN A 107 -6.15 2.46 -36.73
C GLN A 107 -6.24 3.95 -36.36
N ARG A 108 -5.78 4.33 -35.16
CA ARG A 108 -5.74 5.72 -34.70
C ARG A 108 -4.73 6.57 -35.48
N SER A 109 -3.59 6.00 -35.86
CA SER A 109 -2.61 6.65 -36.76
C SER A 109 -3.09 6.74 -38.21
N LYS A 110 -4.05 5.90 -38.61
CA LYS A 110 -4.66 5.96 -39.94
C LYS A 110 -5.69 7.09 -40.06
N VAL A 111 -6.33 7.45 -38.94
CA VAL A 111 -7.25 8.59 -38.83
C VAL A 111 -6.50 9.92 -38.68
N ILE A 112 -5.34 9.92 -38.04
CA ILE A 112 -4.46 11.09 -37.89
C ILE A 112 -3.35 10.95 -38.93
N GLY A 113 -3.59 11.47 -40.14
CA GLY A 113 -2.71 11.31 -41.30
C GLY A 113 -1.21 11.22 -40.98
N ALA A 114 -0.62 10.08 -41.34
CA ALA A 114 0.81 9.79 -41.51
C ALA A 114 1.79 10.65 -40.69
N VAL A 115 2.12 10.22 -39.47
CA VAL A 115 3.42 10.55 -38.84
C VAL A 115 4.39 9.40 -39.14
N PRO A 116 5.43 9.62 -39.95
CA PRO A 116 6.29 8.54 -40.42
C PRO A 116 7.15 7.98 -39.28
N SER A 117 7.10 6.66 -39.14
CA SER A 117 7.90 5.76 -38.28
C SER A 117 9.40 6.08 -38.16
N SER A 118 9.96 6.91 -39.03
CA SER A 118 11.32 7.43 -38.94
C SER A 118 11.59 8.23 -37.65
N ALA A 119 10.63 9.02 -37.16
CA ALA A 119 10.81 9.86 -35.96
C ALA A 119 11.04 9.03 -34.68
N PHE A 120 10.47 7.83 -34.61
CA PHE A 120 10.62 6.95 -33.46
C PHE A 120 12.03 6.35 -33.36
N ARG A 121 12.72 6.15 -34.50
CA ARG A 121 14.09 5.59 -34.49
C ARG A 121 15.11 6.58 -33.91
N TYR A 122 14.93 7.87 -34.15
CA TYR A 122 15.82 8.90 -33.61
C TYR A 122 15.64 9.08 -32.09
N ALA A 123 14.41 8.98 -31.58
CA ALA A 123 14.13 9.08 -30.15
C ALA A 123 14.71 7.89 -29.35
N THR A 124 14.61 6.66 -29.89
CA THR A 124 15.16 5.46 -29.23
C THR A 124 16.69 5.41 -29.25
N LEU A 125 17.33 5.97 -30.28
CA LEU A 125 18.80 6.12 -30.32
C LEU A 125 19.30 7.13 -29.29
N HIS A 126 18.59 8.26 -29.11
CA HIS A 126 18.98 9.28 -28.15
C HIS A 126 18.88 8.78 -26.70
N LEU A 127 17.83 8.01 -26.36
CA LEU A 127 17.68 7.42 -25.02
C LEU A 127 18.74 6.35 -24.72
N ASN A 128 19.12 5.52 -25.69
CA ASN A 128 20.18 4.53 -25.50
C ASN A 128 21.57 5.18 -25.32
N CYS A 129 21.81 6.35 -25.93
CA CYS A 129 23.07 7.07 -25.76
C CYS A 129 23.18 7.70 -24.36
N VAL A 130 22.10 8.29 -23.84
CA VAL A 130 22.06 8.89 -22.49
C VAL A 130 22.20 7.84 -21.40
N LEU A 131 21.46 6.71 -21.50
CA LEU A 131 21.54 5.64 -20.49
C LEU A 131 22.92 4.97 -20.44
N ARG A 132 23.68 4.97 -21.55
CA ARG A 132 25.03 4.42 -21.59
C ARG A 132 26.10 5.37 -21.04
N SER A 133 25.81 6.65 -20.92
CA SER A 133 26.70 7.62 -20.26
C SER A 133 26.63 7.47 -18.75
N ASP A 134 25.42 7.33 -18.21
CA ASP A 134 25.16 7.18 -16.77
C ASP A 134 25.81 5.90 -16.19
N SER A 135 25.76 4.80 -16.94
CA SER A 135 26.37 3.52 -16.52
C SER A 135 27.91 3.52 -16.45
N ARG A 136 28.60 4.48 -17.10
CA ARG A 136 30.07 4.61 -17.00
C ARG A 136 30.50 5.45 -15.79
N GLU A 137 29.73 6.46 -15.40
CA GLU A 137 30.03 7.27 -14.21
C GLU A 137 29.97 6.45 -12.92
N VAL A 138 28.96 5.57 -12.80
CA VAL A 138 28.80 4.73 -11.60
C VAL A 138 29.94 3.72 -11.39
N LYS A 139 30.62 3.28 -12.45
CA LYS A 139 31.80 2.41 -12.32
C LYS A 139 33.04 3.18 -11.86
N GLY A 140 33.25 4.40 -12.36
CA GLY A 140 34.39 5.23 -11.96
C GLY A 140 34.35 5.63 -10.48
N LEU A 141 33.16 5.86 -9.92
CA LEU A 141 33.00 6.17 -8.50
C LEU A 141 33.23 4.96 -7.57
N GLN A 142 32.99 3.75 -8.07
CA GLN A 142 33.21 2.52 -7.32
C GLN A 142 34.71 2.17 -7.23
N ASP A 143 35.48 2.47 -8.27
CA ASP A 143 36.94 2.30 -8.28
C ASP A 143 37.67 3.30 -7.35
N ILE A 144 37.14 4.52 -7.18
CA ILE A 144 37.71 5.53 -6.27
C ILE A 144 37.47 5.15 -4.80
N SER A 145 36.35 4.47 -4.50
CA SER A 145 36.02 3.97 -3.15
C SER A 145 36.87 2.77 -2.71
N GLN A 146 37.54 2.07 -3.65
CA GLN A 146 38.44 0.95 -3.34
C GLN A 146 39.92 1.35 -3.23
N LEU A 147 40.25 2.62 -3.51
CA LEU A 147 41.61 3.17 -3.45
C LEU A 147 41.84 4.09 -2.23
N LEU A 148 40.83 4.25 -1.37
CA LEU A 148 40.89 4.99 -0.09
C LEU A 148 40.68 4.03 1.08
#